data_AF-H2ZIN4-F1
#
_entry.id   AF-H2ZIN4-F1
#
_cell.length_a   1.000
_cell.length_b   1.000
_cell.length_c   1.000
_cell.angle_alpha   90.00
_cell.angle_beta   90.00
_cell.angle_gamma   90.00
#
_symmetry.space_group_name_H-M   'P 1'
#
loop_
_entity.id
_entity.type
_entity.pdbx_description
1 polymer ?
#
loop_
_entity_poly.entity_id
_entity_poly.type
_entity_poly.pdbx_seq_one_letter_code
_entity_poly.pdbx_strand_id
1 'polypeptide(L)'
;MKVERRSLLGMAKLSVKGLIESSLSAGHTLDSDHTPLQQFFVIIEYVLRQGLKAPKNFFMPNKYFWPPLEAIERLNSEASEITSSVRSLPGIRTHLGKGRAWLRLAIMQKKLADYFKILIDNKEMLSEWYDEGALLMNEEATVLAGHLVGLNCIDAHLLYERGRP
;
A
#
# COMPACT_ATOMS: atom_id res chain seq x y z
N MET A 1 -12.22 -14.40 -12.08
CA MET A 1 -12.36 -13.21 -11.20
C MET A 1 -12.57 -13.55 -9.71
N LYS A 2 -13.70 -14.10 -9.24
CA LYS A 2 -13.90 -14.33 -7.77
C LYS A 2 -12.92 -15.33 -7.12
N VAL A 3 -12.46 -16.35 -7.84
CA VAL A 3 -11.44 -17.31 -7.32
C VAL A 3 -10.09 -16.61 -7.16
N GLU A 4 -9.67 -15.88 -8.19
CA GLU A 4 -8.41 -15.11 -8.19
C GLU A 4 -8.35 -14.08 -7.04
N ARG A 5 -9.44 -13.33 -6.79
CA ARG A 5 -9.52 -12.40 -5.66
C ARG A 5 -9.39 -13.10 -4.31
N ARG A 6 -10.04 -14.26 -4.14
CA ARG A 6 -9.94 -15.05 -2.90
C ARG A 6 -8.53 -15.61 -2.69
N SER A 7 -7.87 -16.06 -3.75
CA SER A 7 -6.47 -16.49 -3.70
C SER A 7 -5.56 -15.33 -3.32
N LEU A 8 -5.76 -14.15 -3.91
CA LEU A 8 -4.99 -12.95 -3.59
C LEU A 8 -5.19 -12.46 -2.16
N LEU A 9 -6.44 -12.44 -1.68
CA LEU A 9 -6.74 -12.17 -0.27
C LEU A 9 -6.06 -13.19 0.65
N GLY A 10 -6.06 -14.47 0.29
CA GLY A 10 -5.36 -15.52 1.03
C GLY A 10 -3.86 -15.24 1.16
N MET A 11 -3.20 -14.90 0.04
CA MET A 11 -1.78 -14.53 0.04
C MET A 11 -1.51 -13.28 0.87
N ALA A 12 -2.34 -12.25 0.75
CA ALA A 12 -2.21 -11.02 1.53
C ALA A 12 -2.36 -11.26 3.04
N LYS A 13 -3.36 -12.06 3.45
CA LYS A 13 -3.57 -12.44 4.85
C LYS A 13 -2.37 -13.22 5.43
N LEU A 14 -1.84 -14.18 4.68
CA LEU A 14 -0.68 -14.96 5.11
C LEU A 14 0.56 -14.08 5.24
N SER A 15 0.75 -13.16 4.29
CA SER A 15 1.86 -12.22 4.34
C SER A 15 1.77 -11.25 5.52
N VAL A 16 0.59 -10.70 5.82
CA VAL A 16 0.35 -9.87 7.01
C VAL A 16 0.66 -10.65 8.29
N LYS A 17 0.11 -11.86 8.42
CA LYS A 17 0.33 -12.72 9.60
C LYS A 17 1.82 -13.02 9.79
N GLY A 18 2.50 -13.48 8.74
CA GLY A 18 3.92 -13.81 8.80
C GLY A 18 4.81 -12.60 9.12
N LEU A 19 4.47 -11.42 8.61
CA LEU A 19 5.17 -10.19 8.95
C LEU A 19 5.00 -9.83 10.43
N ILE A 20 3.77 -9.91 10.98
CA ILE A 20 3.52 -9.65 12.40
C ILE A 20 4.31 -10.63 13.27
N GLU A 21 4.20 -11.94 13.03
CA GLU A 21 4.92 -12.97 13.79
C GLU A 21 6.43 -12.78 13.74
N SER A 22 6.97 -12.45 12.56
CA SER A 22 8.40 -12.20 12.38
C SER A 22 8.84 -10.91 13.08
N SER A 23 8.02 -9.86 13.08
CA SER A 23 8.35 -8.59 13.74
C SER A 23 8.42 -8.74 15.26
N LEU A 24 7.51 -9.51 15.85
CA LEU A 24 7.49 -9.81 17.28
C LEU A 24 8.71 -10.63 17.70
N SER A 25 9.20 -11.49 16.80
CA SER A 25 10.38 -12.33 17.03
C SER A 25 11.70 -11.57 16.87
N ALA A 26 11.72 -10.51 16.05
CA ALA A 26 12.93 -9.72 15.79
C ALA A 26 13.37 -8.91 17.02
N GLY A 27 12.41 -8.36 17.79
CA GLY A 27 12.70 -7.58 19.00
C GLY A 27 13.37 -6.22 18.76
N HIS A 28 13.48 -5.77 17.52
CA HIS A 28 14.06 -4.49 17.11
C HIS A 28 13.31 -3.88 15.91
N THR A 29 13.55 -2.60 15.63
CA THR A 29 12.98 -1.86 14.49
C THR A 29 13.37 -2.54 13.17
N LEU A 30 12.39 -2.80 12.31
CA LEU A 30 12.60 -3.42 11.01
C LEU A 30 13.22 -2.44 10.00
N ASP A 31 14.19 -2.90 9.23
CA ASP A 31 14.79 -2.15 8.13
C ASP A 31 14.33 -2.67 6.75
N SER A 32 14.90 -2.11 5.68
CA SER A 32 14.57 -2.48 4.31
C SER A 32 14.99 -3.89 3.90
N ASP A 33 15.87 -4.54 4.65
CA ASP A 33 16.43 -5.86 4.32
C ASP A 33 15.63 -7.00 4.98
N HIS A 34 14.64 -6.67 5.82
CA HIS A 34 13.75 -7.63 6.44
C HIS A 34 12.87 -8.36 5.41
N THR A 35 13.20 -9.62 5.10
CA THR A 35 12.54 -10.42 4.04
C THR A 35 11.01 -10.50 4.15
N PRO A 36 10.40 -10.78 5.32
CA PRO A 36 8.94 -10.78 5.45
C PRO A 36 8.28 -9.44 5.10
N LEU A 37 8.96 -8.32 5.40
CA LEU A 37 8.48 -6.98 5.07
C LEU A 37 8.58 -6.71 3.57
N GLN A 38 9.67 -7.15 2.92
CA GLN A 38 9.80 -7.08 1.47
C GLN A 38 8.70 -7.89 0.76
N GLN A 39 8.46 -9.11 1.22
CA GLN A 39 7.39 -9.98 0.70
C GLN A 39 6.02 -9.32 0.87
N PHE A 40 5.76 -8.71 2.03
CA PHE A 40 4.54 -7.94 2.27
C PHE A 40 4.35 -6.80 1.27
N PHE A 41 5.39 -6.00 1.01
CA PHE A 41 5.28 -4.93 0.01
C PHE A 41 5.01 -5.45 -1.39
N VAL A 42 5.60 -6.58 -1.79
CA VAL A 42 5.32 -7.21 -3.09
C VAL A 42 3.84 -7.62 -3.20
N ILE A 43 3.29 -8.25 -2.16
CA ILE A 43 1.90 -8.70 -2.17
C ILE A 43 0.92 -7.52 -2.14
N ILE A 44 1.15 -6.50 -1.31
CA ILE A 44 0.30 -5.31 -1.27
C ILE A 44 0.38 -4.51 -2.58
N GLU A 45 1.56 -4.39 -3.18
CA GLU A 45 1.70 -3.80 -4.51
C GLU A 45 0.89 -4.57 -5.55
N TYR A 46 0.87 -5.91 -5.47
CA TYR A 46 0.05 -6.72 -6.37
C TYR A 46 -1.45 -6.53 -6.13
N VAL A 47 -1.90 -6.45 -4.86
CA VAL A 47 -3.29 -6.10 -4.50
C VAL A 47 -3.70 -4.75 -5.10
N LEU A 48 -2.85 -3.74 -4.98
CA LEU A 48 -3.12 -2.39 -5.48
C LEU A 48 -3.03 -2.29 -7.01
N ARG A 49 -2.41 -3.25 -7.70
CA ARG A 49 -2.38 -3.26 -9.16
C ARG A 49 -3.52 -4.07 -9.78
N GLN A 50 -4.11 -4.98 -9.02
CA GLN A 50 -5.09 -5.92 -9.54
C GLN A 50 -6.38 -5.19 -9.94
N GLY A 51 -6.76 -5.31 -11.21
CA GLY A 51 -7.95 -4.68 -11.76
C GLY A 51 -7.82 -3.17 -11.98
N LEU A 52 -6.60 -2.62 -12.07
CA LEU A 52 -6.39 -1.27 -12.59
C LEU A 52 -6.84 -1.19 -14.06
N LYS A 53 -7.66 -0.19 -14.36
CA LYS A 53 -8.16 0.11 -15.69
C LYS A 53 -7.00 0.46 -16.62
N ALA A 54 -7.10 0.01 -17.87
CA ALA A 54 -6.21 0.50 -18.91
C ALA A 54 -6.36 2.03 -19.05
N PRO A 55 -5.28 2.76 -19.34
CA PRO A 55 -5.36 4.20 -19.55
C PRO A 55 -6.28 4.54 -20.71
N LYS A 56 -7.30 5.37 -20.44
CA LYS A 56 -8.27 5.83 -21.44
C LYS A 56 -7.61 6.63 -22.57
N ASN A 57 -6.53 7.34 -22.26
CA ASN A 57 -5.70 8.08 -23.22
C ASN A 57 -4.23 7.68 -23.04
N PHE A 58 -3.47 7.59 -24.13
CA PHE A 58 -2.04 7.25 -24.15
C PHE A 58 -1.17 8.10 -23.20
N PHE A 59 -1.65 9.29 -22.81
CA PHE A 59 -0.96 10.23 -21.92
C PHE A 59 -1.35 10.11 -20.44
N MET A 60 -2.31 9.26 -20.05
CA MET A 60 -2.72 9.12 -18.65
C MET A 60 -2.00 7.96 -17.94
N PRO A 61 -1.47 8.15 -16.72
CA PRO A 61 -0.70 7.15 -15.98
C PRO A 61 -1.58 6.10 -15.25
N ASN A 62 -2.72 5.69 -15.81
CA ASN A 62 -3.68 4.78 -15.14
C ASN A 62 -3.16 3.34 -14.95
N LYS A 63 -1.93 3.02 -15.37
CA LYS A 63 -1.30 1.71 -15.09
C LYS A 63 -0.65 1.62 -13.72
N TYR A 64 -0.55 2.72 -12.97
CA TYR A 64 0.14 2.75 -11.69
C TYR A 64 -0.86 2.83 -10.54
N PHE A 65 -0.50 2.22 -9.41
CA PHE A 65 -1.30 2.29 -8.19
C PHE A 65 -1.05 3.58 -7.39
N TRP A 66 -0.14 4.45 -7.84
CA TRP A 66 0.15 5.72 -7.20
C TRP A 66 -1.01 6.74 -7.26
N PRO A 67 -1.64 7.03 -8.41
CA PRO A 67 -2.70 8.03 -8.47
C PRO A 67 -3.89 7.79 -7.51
N PRO A 68 -4.37 6.55 -7.30
CA PRO A 68 -5.36 6.27 -6.24
C PRO A 68 -4.86 6.61 -4.83
N LEU A 69 -3.59 6.34 -4.52
CA LEU A 69 -2.99 6.67 -3.21
C LEU A 69 -2.75 8.17 -3.06
N GLU A 70 -2.45 8.88 -4.15
CA GLU A 70 -2.32 10.33 -4.15
C GLU A 70 -3.70 10.99 -3.93
N ALA A 71 -4.76 10.44 -4.53
CA ALA A 71 -6.11 11.02 -4.45
C ALA A 71 -6.68 11.07 -3.02
N ILE A 72 -6.26 10.17 -2.12
CA ILE A 72 -6.72 10.18 -0.72
C ILE A 72 -6.18 11.37 0.08
N GLU A 73 -5.21 12.14 -0.44
CA GLU A 73 -4.78 13.41 0.16
C GLU A 73 -5.92 14.42 0.30
N ARG A 74 -6.95 14.31 -0.56
CA ARG A 74 -8.15 15.15 -0.53
C ARG A 74 -9.12 14.77 0.58
N LEU A 75 -8.97 13.58 1.15
CA LEU A 75 -9.90 12.99 2.11
C LEU A 75 -9.33 12.96 3.54
N ASN A 76 -8.00 13.07 3.68
CA ASN A 76 -7.32 12.96 4.96
C ASN A 76 -6.03 13.80 5.00
N SER A 77 -5.89 14.63 6.04
CA SER A 77 -4.75 15.54 6.19
C SER A 77 -3.42 14.80 6.40
N GLU A 78 -3.39 13.72 7.17
CA GLU A 78 -2.17 12.92 7.37
C GLU A 78 -1.73 12.25 6.06
N ALA A 79 -2.68 11.78 5.25
CA ALA A 79 -2.40 11.27 3.90
C ALA A 79 -1.80 12.36 2.99
N SER A 80 -2.20 13.62 3.17
CA SER A 80 -1.61 14.76 2.46
C SER A 80 -0.15 15.04 2.86
N GLU A 81 0.19 14.87 4.15
CA GLU A 81 1.56 15.03 4.64
C GLU A 81 2.52 14.00 4.04
N ILE A 82 2.14 12.71 4.04
CA ILE A 82 2.96 11.66 3.42
C ILE A 82 3.03 11.80 1.90
N THR A 83 1.94 12.22 1.26
CA THR A 83 1.93 12.43 -0.20
C THR A 83 2.84 13.59 -0.58
N SER A 84 2.82 14.68 0.18
CA SER A 84 3.75 15.80 0.04
C SER A 84 5.20 15.36 0.26
N SER A 85 5.46 14.55 1.28
CA SER A 85 6.79 13.98 1.56
C SER A 85 7.30 13.12 0.40
N VAL A 86 6.45 12.24 -0.16
CA VAL A 86 6.82 11.41 -1.32
C VAL A 86 7.12 12.26 -2.55
N ARG A 87 6.37 13.35 -2.77
CA ARG A 87 6.62 14.27 -3.89
C ARG A 87 7.96 15.01 -3.76
N SER A 88 8.45 15.24 -2.55
CA SER A 88 9.72 15.93 -2.29
C SER A 88 10.94 15.01 -2.18
N LEU A 89 10.77 13.67 -2.16
CA LEU A 89 11.88 12.73 -2.00
C LEU A 89 12.89 12.82 -3.16
N PRO A 90 14.17 13.15 -2.88
CA PRO A 90 15.20 13.20 -3.91
C PRO A 90 15.45 11.80 -4.48
N GLY A 91 15.56 11.71 -5.81
CA GLY A 91 15.84 10.44 -6.50
C GLY A 91 14.59 9.60 -6.85
N ILE A 92 13.41 9.92 -6.31
CA ILE A 92 12.16 9.21 -6.64
C ILE A 92 11.33 10.01 -7.64
N ARG A 93 11.42 9.64 -8.93
CA ARG A 93 10.72 10.35 -10.02
C ARG A 93 9.55 9.58 -10.62
N THR A 94 9.58 8.26 -10.56
CA THR A 94 8.57 7.41 -11.22
C THR A 94 7.34 7.22 -10.34
N HIS A 95 6.16 7.05 -10.95
CA HIS A 95 4.93 6.72 -10.21
C HIS A 95 5.08 5.43 -9.39
N LEU A 96 5.78 4.43 -9.92
CA LEU A 96 6.08 3.21 -9.19
C LEU A 96 6.93 3.49 -7.94
N GLY A 97 8.01 4.27 -8.09
CA GLY A 97 8.85 4.67 -6.97
C GLY A 97 8.07 5.45 -5.91
N LYS A 98 7.20 6.37 -6.34
CA LYS A 98 6.34 7.16 -5.44
C LYS A 98 5.37 6.27 -4.66
N GLY A 99 4.64 5.37 -5.34
CA GLY A 99 3.75 4.43 -4.67
C GLY A 99 4.47 3.53 -3.67
N ARG A 100 5.67 3.06 -4.01
CA ARG A 100 6.52 2.26 -3.11
C ARG A 100 7.02 3.04 -1.90
N ALA A 101 7.42 4.29 -2.08
CA ALA A 101 7.85 5.16 -0.98
C ALA A 101 6.68 5.50 -0.05
N TRP A 102 5.51 5.76 -0.62
CA TRP A 102 4.30 6.03 0.12
C TRP A 102 3.88 4.86 1.00
N LEU A 103 3.91 3.62 0.49
CA LEU A 103 3.61 2.42 1.29
C LEU A 103 4.59 2.24 2.45
N ARG A 104 5.87 2.54 2.25
CA ARG A 104 6.89 2.50 3.32
C ARG A 104 6.57 3.53 4.39
N LEU A 105 6.30 4.78 4.00
CA LEU A 105 5.93 5.85 4.92
C LEU A 105 4.65 5.52 5.70
N ALA A 106 3.62 4.97 5.05
CA ALA A 106 2.38 4.57 5.70
C ALA A 106 2.58 3.48 6.77
N ILE A 107 3.49 2.53 6.53
CA ILE A 107 3.88 1.53 7.54
C ILE A 107 4.66 2.19 8.69
N MET A 108 5.63 3.06 8.39
CA MET A 108 6.41 3.77 9.41
C MET A 108 5.52 4.64 10.31
N GLN A 109 4.47 5.25 9.75
CA GLN A 109 3.49 6.01 10.52
C GLN A 109 2.44 5.15 11.23
N LYS A 110 2.41 3.83 11.00
CA LYS A 110 1.41 2.90 11.56
C LYS A 110 -0.02 3.27 11.14
N LYS A 111 -0.17 3.75 9.90
CA LYS A 111 -1.43 4.26 9.33
C LYS A 111 -1.84 3.57 8.04
N LEU A 112 -1.10 2.54 7.58
CA LEU A 112 -1.42 1.84 6.33
C LEU A 112 -2.85 1.28 6.34
N ALA A 113 -3.31 0.73 7.47
CA ALA A 113 -4.66 0.21 7.59
C ALA A 113 -5.73 1.32 7.44
N ASP A 114 -5.51 2.47 8.09
CA ASP A 114 -6.41 3.62 8.04
C ASP A 114 -6.52 4.19 6.62
N TYR A 115 -5.38 4.37 5.93
CA TYR A 115 -5.40 4.87 4.56
C TYR A 115 -6.02 3.87 3.57
N PHE A 116 -5.76 2.57 3.77
CA PHE A 116 -6.40 1.54 2.96
C PHE A 116 -7.92 1.54 3.18
N LYS A 117 -8.38 1.78 4.41
CA LYS A 117 -9.81 1.91 4.74
C LYS A 117 -10.44 3.12 4.04
N ILE A 118 -9.78 4.29 4.08
CA ILE A 118 -10.21 5.49 3.34
C ILE A 118 -10.37 5.18 1.85
N LEU A 119 -9.40 4.47 1.25
CA LEU A 119 -9.45 4.12 -0.16
C LEU A 119 -10.70 3.29 -0.51
N ILE A 120 -10.99 2.23 0.26
CA ILE A 120 -12.06 1.28 -0.05
C ILE A 120 -13.47 1.78 0.33
N ASP A 121 -13.55 2.74 1.27
CA ASP A 121 -14.81 3.39 1.64
C ASP A 121 -15.26 4.40 0.58
N ASN A 122 -14.33 4.95 -0.20
CA ASN A 122 -14.59 5.94 -1.24
C ASN A 122 -14.65 5.29 -2.63
N LYS A 123 -15.56 4.32 -2.80
CA LYS A 123 -15.69 3.52 -4.03
C LYS A 123 -15.98 4.34 -5.29
N GLU A 124 -16.74 5.42 -5.18
CA GLU A 124 -17.04 6.30 -6.32
C GLU A 124 -15.75 6.86 -6.92
N MET A 125 -14.92 7.48 -6.09
CA MET A 125 -13.59 7.95 -6.45
C MET A 125 -12.71 6.77 -6.94
N LEU A 126 -12.69 5.66 -6.21
CA LEU A 126 -11.86 4.49 -6.56
C LEU A 126 -12.23 3.88 -7.93
N SER A 127 -13.50 3.97 -8.32
CA SER A 127 -14.01 3.48 -9.59
C SER A 127 -13.42 4.21 -10.81
N GLU A 128 -12.80 5.38 -10.64
CA GLU A 128 -12.08 6.05 -11.72
C GLU A 128 -10.86 5.23 -12.20
N TRP A 129 -10.23 4.48 -11.29
CA TRP A 129 -9.00 3.73 -11.57
C TRP A 129 -9.17 2.22 -11.62
N TYR A 130 -10.19 1.64 -10.96
CA TYR A 130 -10.35 0.19 -10.87
C TYR A 130 -11.61 -0.31 -11.57
N ASP A 131 -11.50 -1.50 -12.17
CA ASP A 131 -12.61 -2.29 -12.67
C ASP A 131 -13.43 -2.87 -11.51
N GLU A 132 -14.73 -3.08 -11.73
CA GLU A 132 -15.65 -3.65 -10.72
C GLU A 132 -15.21 -5.04 -10.22
N GLY A 133 -14.42 -5.76 -11.03
CA GLY A 133 -13.84 -7.05 -10.68
C GLY A 133 -12.59 -6.98 -9.78
N ALA A 134 -12.05 -5.80 -9.50
CA ALA A 134 -10.86 -5.60 -8.67
C ALA A 134 -11.11 -5.94 -7.20
N LEU A 135 -10.09 -6.42 -6.50
CA LEU A 135 -10.15 -6.77 -5.07
C LEU A 135 -10.60 -5.56 -4.27
N LEU A 136 -10.01 -4.39 -4.53
CA LEU A 136 -10.32 -3.15 -3.82
C LEU A 136 -11.78 -2.69 -3.98
N MET A 137 -12.49 -3.15 -5.01
CA MET A 137 -13.89 -2.79 -5.26
C MET A 137 -14.88 -3.75 -4.55
N ASN A 138 -14.39 -4.87 -3.99
CA ASN A 138 -15.19 -5.97 -3.47
C ASN A 138 -14.98 -6.20 -1.95
N GLU A 139 -15.78 -7.08 -1.36
CA GLU A 139 -15.77 -7.41 0.09
C GLU A 139 -14.41 -7.90 0.59
N GLU A 140 -13.61 -8.53 -0.28
CA GLU A 140 -12.26 -8.97 0.07
C GLU A 140 -11.37 -7.82 0.56
N ALA A 141 -11.57 -6.59 0.07
CA ALA A 141 -10.83 -5.42 0.51
C ALA A 141 -11.12 -5.07 1.97
N THR A 142 -12.39 -5.14 2.39
CA THR A 142 -12.79 -4.89 3.78
C THR A 142 -12.18 -5.91 4.73
N VAL A 143 -12.14 -7.18 4.32
CA VAL A 143 -11.48 -8.23 5.09
C VAL A 143 -9.99 -7.97 5.21
N LEU A 144 -9.32 -7.61 4.10
CA LEU A 144 -7.89 -7.27 4.12
C LEU A 144 -7.61 -6.07 5.03
N ALA A 145 -8.41 -5.00 4.96
CA ALA A 145 -8.27 -3.82 5.79
C ALA A 145 -8.25 -4.18 7.29
N GLY A 146 -9.14 -5.08 7.73
CA GLY A 146 -9.15 -5.57 9.11
C GLY A 146 -7.88 -6.31 9.52
N HIS A 147 -7.22 -7.02 8.59
CA HIS A 147 -5.93 -7.69 8.88
C HIS A 147 -4.79 -6.68 8.94
N LEU A 148 -4.81 -5.64 8.09
CA LEU A 148 -3.79 -4.60 8.08
C LEU A 148 -3.68 -3.83 9.40
N VAL A 149 -4.76 -3.75 10.20
CA VAL A 149 -4.74 -3.13 11.53
C VAL A 149 -3.67 -3.75 12.44
N GLY A 150 -3.42 -5.07 12.30
CA GLY A 150 -2.39 -5.75 13.07
C GLY A 150 -0.98 -5.23 12.80
N LEU A 151 -0.73 -4.57 11.67
CA LEU A 151 0.57 -3.99 11.33
C LEU A 151 0.91 -2.75 12.18
N ASN A 152 -0.05 -2.18 12.90
CA ASN A 152 0.19 -1.02 13.77
C ASN A 152 1.13 -1.34 14.94
N CYS A 153 1.35 -2.63 15.26
CA CYS A 153 2.33 -3.04 16.27
C CYS A 153 3.78 -3.04 15.75
N ILE A 154 3.99 -2.95 14.43
CA ILE A 154 5.31 -3.01 13.82
C ILE A 154 6.03 -1.67 14.02
N ASP A 155 7.30 -1.73 14.40
CA ASP A 155 8.21 -0.60 14.36
C ASP A 155 9.19 -0.77 13.19
N ALA A 156 9.28 0.24 12.32
CA ALA A 156 10.03 0.15 11.07
C ALA A 156 10.68 1.49 10.70
N HIS A 157 11.90 1.43 10.14
CA HIS A 157 12.60 2.59 9.59
C HIS A 157 13.09 2.27 8.17
N LEU A 158 12.34 2.76 7.17
CA LEU A 158 12.39 2.25 5.80
C LEU A 158 12.81 3.29 4.76
N LEU A 159 13.05 4.52 5.18
CA LEU A 159 13.64 5.55 4.32
C LEU A 159 15.15 5.48 4.41
N TYR A 160 15.80 5.55 3.25
CA TYR A 160 17.25 5.56 3.18
C TYR A 160 17.80 6.83 3.84
N GLU A 161 18.32 6.71 5.06
CA GLU A 161 19.18 7.75 5.63
C GLU A 161 20.50 7.73 4.87
N ARG A 162 20.78 8.81 4.14
CA ARG A 162 22.12 9.07 3.62
C ARG A 162 23.01 9.42 4.80
N GLY A 163 23.59 8.41 5.46
CA GLY A 163 24.55 8.61 6.54
C GLY A 163 24.58 7.50 7.58
N ARG A 164 25.13 6.34 7.23
CA ARG A 164 26.04 5.67 8.18
C ARG A 164 27.47 5.95 7.71
N PRO A 165 28.40 6.26 8.63
CA PRO A 165 29.80 6.51 8.31
C PRO A 165 30.44 5.35 7.56
#